data_AF-A0A6D2JWR2-F1
#
_entry.id   AF-A0A6D2JWR2-F1
#
_cell.length_a   1.000
_cell.length_b   1.000
_cell.length_c   1.000
_cell.angle_alpha   90.00
_cell.angle_beta   90.00
_cell.angle_gamma   90.00
#
_symmetry.space_group_name_H-M   'P 1'
#
loop_
_entity.id
_entity.type
_entity.pdbx_description
1 polymer ?
#
loop_
_entity_poly.entity_id
_entity_poly.type
_entity_poly.pdbx_seq_one_letter_code
_entity_poly.pdbx_strand_id
1 'polypeptide(L)'
;MPRPNSDKVSELLEVSTHQINLLTSPTFLPKVKDQGKFTLPCTLGHIELDNALVDSGASINLLSLTMAEKLGIAGALQRPTTSIMFGDATSKSPLGVFKNYHLKIGECIIQTDLTVMEMEEERDLPLLLGTLDLFLSICSHIYLLLIEF
;
A
#
# COMPACT_ATOMS: atom_id res chain seq x y z
N MET A 1 2.57 22.28 -22.20
CA MET A 1 2.13 21.22 -21.27
C MET A 1 3.38 20.61 -20.65
N PRO A 2 3.80 21.00 -19.44
CA PRO A 2 4.97 20.39 -18.81
C PRO A 2 4.56 19.04 -18.20
N ARG A 3 5.34 17.99 -18.44
CA ARG A 3 5.22 16.70 -17.76
C ARG A 3 5.78 16.85 -16.34
N PRO A 4 5.15 16.31 -15.28
CA PRO A 4 5.95 16.11 -14.07
C PRO A 4 5.48 14.94 -13.18
N ASN A 5 6.33 13.94 -12.99
CA ASN A 5 6.48 13.26 -11.69
C ASN A 5 7.75 12.39 -11.67
N SER A 6 8.08 11.75 -12.79
CA SER A 6 9.23 10.83 -12.92
C SER A 6 10.53 11.41 -12.36
N ASP A 7 10.92 12.61 -12.82
CA ASP A 7 12.23 13.17 -12.50
C ASP A 7 12.37 13.58 -11.02
N LYS A 8 11.25 13.91 -10.36
CA LYS A 8 11.25 14.29 -8.94
C LYS A 8 11.37 13.09 -8.00
N VAL A 9 10.83 11.94 -8.41
CA VAL A 9 10.96 10.69 -7.65
C VAL A 9 12.39 10.16 -7.75
N SER A 10 13.03 10.28 -8.93
CA SER A 10 14.44 9.94 -9.13
C SER A 10 15.37 10.82 -8.29
N GLU A 11 15.11 12.12 -8.25
CA GLU A 11 15.88 13.08 -7.46
C GLU A 11 15.73 12.84 -5.94
N LEU A 12 14.54 12.44 -5.48
CA LEU A 12 14.29 12.03 -4.08
C LEU A 12 15.02 10.74 -3.69
N LEU A 13 15.21 9.80 -4.62
CA LEU A 13 15.95 8.55 -4.40
C LEU A 13 17.48 8.79 -4.40
N GLU A 14 18.00 9.66 -5.27
CA GLU A 14 19.43 9.98 -5.33
C GLU A 14 19.93 10.79 -4.12
N VAL A 15 19.15 11.78 -3.67
CA VAL A 15 19.50 12.60 -2.47
C VAL A 15 19.63 11.75 -1.20
N SER A 16 18.93 10.61 -1.13
CA SER A 16 18.99 9.67 0.00
C SER A 16 20.33 8.92 0.11
N THR A 17 21.02 8.67 -1.01
CA THR A 17 22.23 7.81 -1.01
C THR A 17 23.51 8.52 -0.55
N HIS A 18 23.58 9.85 -0.56
CA HIS A 18 24.82 10.60 -0.28
C HIS A 18 24.92 11.22 1.12
N GLN A 19 23.88 11.14 1.98
CA GLN A 19 23.86 11.83 3.29
C GLN A 19 23.83 10.91 4.52
N ILE A 20 24.23 9.65 4.41
CA ILE A 20 24.08 8.66 5.50
C ILE A 20 25.07 8.85 6.68
N ASN A 21 26.01 9.80 6.65
CA ASN A 21 27.08 9.84 7.66
C ASN A 21 27.05 10.91 8.76
N LEU A 22 26.06 11.79 8.88
CA LEU A 22 25.99 12.66 10.07
C LEU A 22 24.61 12.67 10.70
N LEU A 23 24.61 12.33 12.00
CA LEU A 23 23.46 12.33 12.89
C LEU A 23 22.59 13.60 12.75
N THR A 24 21.30 13.43 13.05
CA THR A 24 20.31 14.45 13.44
C THR A 24 19.79 15.40 12.34
N SER A 25 18.79 14.96 11.57
CA SER A 25 17.50 15.64 11.39
C SER A 25 16.60 14.82 10.45
N PRO A 26 15.28 14.68 10.70
CA PRO A 26 14.40 14.02 9.75
C PRO A 26 14.33 14.88 8.49
N THR A 27 14.79 14.38 7.36
CA THR A 27 14.51 14.97 6.05
C THR A 27 13.02 14.77 5.76
N PHE A 28 12.24 15.80 6.05
CA PHE A 28 10.81 15.91 5.76
C PHE A 28 10.53 15.56 4.30
N LEU A 29 9.70 14.55 4.08
CA LEU A 29 9.08 14.37 2.77
C LEU A 29 7.98 15.43 2.65
N PRO A 30 7.85 16.13 1.51
CA PRO A 30 6.92 17.22 1.38
C PRO A 30 5.48 16.69 1.57
N LYS A 31 4.86 17.09 2.69
CA LYS A 31 3.45 16.87 2.99
C LYS A 31 2.61 17.44 1.85
N VAL A 32 2.06 16.56 1.01
CA VAL A 32 1.24 16.97 -0.13
C VAL A 32 -0.04 17.58 0.43
N LYS A 33 -0.23 18.86 0.12
CA LYS A 33 -1.25 19.75 0.70
C LYS A 33 -2.66 19.52 0.14
N ASP A 34 -2.90 18.32 -0.39
CA ASP A 34 -4.19 17.93 -0.94
C ASP A 34 -4.86 17.01 0.07
N GLN A 35 -6.15 17.21 0.34
CA GLN A 35 -7.05 16.23 0.98
C GLN A 35 -7.27 14.99 0.06
N GLY A 36 -6.30 14.70 -0.80
CA GLY A 36 -6.34 13.77 -1.90
C GLY A 36 -5.75 12.42 -1.49
N LYS A 37 -6.27 11.39 -2.16
CA LYS A 37 -5.81 10.00 -2.10
C LYS A 37 -4.29 9.90 -1.96
N PHE A 38 -3.80 9.32 -0.87
CA PHE A 38 -2.39 9.00 -0.69
C PHE A 38 -2.11 7.66 -1.37
N THR A 39 -1.18 7.64 -2.33
CA THR A 39 -0.80 6.43 -3.05
C THR A 39 0.69 6.18 -2.95
N LEU A 40 1.08 4.91 -2.94
CA LEU A 40 2.46 4.46 -2.80
C LEU A 40 2.79 3.42 -3.87
N PRO A 41 3.95 3.53 -4.55
CA PRO A 41 4.40 2.47 -5.41
C PRO A 41 4.80 1.24 -4.57
N CYS A 42 4.41 0.07 -5.01
CA CYS A 42 4.74 -1.19 -4.35
C CYS A 42 4.81 -2.36 -5.34
N THR A 43 5.40 -3.46 -4.91
CA THR A 43 5.49 -4.70 -5.69
C THR A 43 4.86 -5.85 -4.93
N LEU A 44 3.98 -6.60 -5.60
CA LEU A 44 3.40 -7.85 -5.11
C LEU A 44 3.88 -8.98 -6.01
N GLY A 45 4.80 -9.80 -5.50
CA GLY A 45 5.39 -10.88 -6.29
C GLY A 45 6.06 -10.35 -7.57
N HIS A 46 5.43 -10.60 -8.72
CA HIS A 46 5.91 -10.14 -10.03
C HIS A 46 5.16 -8.92 -10.59
N ILE A 47 4.23 -8.36 -9.82
CA ILE A 47 3.39 -7.24 -10.25
C ILE A 47 3.88 -5.97 -9.57
N GLU A 48 4.23 -4.97 -10.36
CA GLU A 48 4.54 -3.62 -9.91
C GLU A 48 3.28 -2.75 -9.99
N LEU A 49 3.00 -2.03 -8.92
CA LEU A 49 1.88 -1.09 -8.79
C LEU A 49 2.45 0.29 -8.51
N ASP A 50 2.22 1.25 -9.38
CA ASP A 50 2.73 2.62 -9.20
C ASP A 50 1.92 3.44 -8.18
N ASN A 51 0.71 3.00 -7.86
CA ASN A 51 -0.30 3.81 -7.20
C ASN A 51 -1.22 3.01 -6.24
N ALA A 52 -0.66 2.13 -5.39
CA ALA A 52 -1.46 1.48 -4.35
C ALA A 52 -1.97 2.51 -3.34
N LEU A 53 -3.27 2.55 -3.08
CA LEU A 53 -3.85 3.52 -2.16
C LEU A 53 -3.55 3.11 -0.73
N VAL A 54 -3.17 4.08 0.08
CA VAL A 54 -2.99 3.92 1.51
C VAL A 54 -4.12 4.67 2.21
N ASP A 55 -4.90 3.94 3.01
CA ASP A 55 -6.02 4.49 3.76
C ASP A 55 -5.73 4.36 5.27
N SER A 56 -5.67 5.51 5.94
CA SER A 56 -5.47 5.62 7.39
C SER A 56 -6.70 5.18 8.20
N GLY A 57 -7.88 5.20 7.59
CA GLY A 57 -9.11 4.69 8.18
C GLY A 57 -9.33 3.19 7.97
N ALA A 58 -8.59 2.56 7.05
CA ALA A 58 -8.73 1.13 6.79
C ALA A 58 -7.88 0.30 7.77
N SER A 59 -8.52 -0.71 8.34
CA SER A 59 -7.89 -1.65 9.26
C SER A 59 -7.34 -2.91 8.60
N ILE A 60 -7.56 -3.09 7.29
CA ILE A 60 -7.20 -4.29 6.54
C ILE A 60 -6.69 -3.91 5.14
N ASN A 61 -5.89 -4.78 4.54
CA ASN A 61 -5.48 -4.64 3.14
C ASN A 61 -6.46 -5.36 2.21
N LEU A 62 -6.94 -4.67 1.19
CA LEU A 62 -7.85 -5.21 0.17
C LEU A 62 -7.13 -5.40 -1.17
N LEU A 63 -7.37 -6.54 -1.81
CA LEU A 63 -6.88 -6.88 -3.13
C LEU A 63 -8.07 -7.27 -4.02
N SER A 64 -8.09 -6.83 -5.27
CA SER A 64 -9.14 -7.27 -6.21
C SER A 64 -8.97 -8.74 -6.60
N LEU A 65 -10.07 -9.42 -6.92
CA LEU A 65 -10.04 -10.79 -7.44
C LEU A 65 -9.14 -10.90 -8.68
N THR A 66 -9.28 -9.99 -9.64
CA THR A 66 -8.46 -9.95 -10.85
C THR A 66 -6.96 -9.90 -10.55
N MET A 67 -6.57 -9.16 -9.50
CA MET A 67 -5.17 -9.10 -9.08
C MET A 67 -4.73 -10.39 -8.39
N ALA A 68 -5.59 -10.96 -7.53
CA ALA A 68 -5.34 -12.26 -6.90
C ALA A 68 -5.16 -13.38 -7.95
N GLU A 69 -5.91 -13.35 -9.05
CA GLU A 69 -5.77 -14.25 -10.18
C GLU A 69 -4.44 -14.06 -10.91
N LYS A 70 -4.07 -12.81 -11.22
CA LYS A 70 -2.76 -12.49 -11.83
C LYS A 70 -1.59 -12.96 -10.97
N LEU A 71 -1.72 -12.83 -9.65
CA LEU A 71 -0.74 -13.32 -8.68
C LEU A 71 -0.74 -14.86 -8.51
N GLY A 72 -1.73 -15.56 -9.07
CA GLY A 72 -1.88 -17.01 -8.94
C GLY A 72 -2.29 -17.47 -7.53
N ILE A 73 -2.81 -16.56 -6.69
CA ILE A 73 -3.15 -16.86 -5.29
C ILE A 73 -4.64 -17.11 -5.06
N ALA A 74 -5.50 -16.86 -6.05
CA ALA A 74 -6.96 -17.00 -5.94
C ALA A 74 -7.40 -18.42 -5.52
N GLY A 75 -6.67 -19.46 -5.94
CA GLY A 75 -6.97 -20.86 -5.57
C GLY A 75 -6.54 -21.26 -4.15
N ALA A 76 -5.81 -20.40 -3.43
CA ALA A 76 -5.23 -20.68 -2.12
C ALA A 76 -5.81 -19.78 -1.01
N LEU A 77 -6.92 -19.09 -1.27
CA LEU A 77 -7.56 -18.21 -0.31
C LEU A 77 -8.12 -18.98 0.88
N GLN A 78 -7.83 -18.51 2.09
CA GLN A 78 -8.44 -19.01 3.30
C GLN A 78 -9.87 -18.49 3.41
N ARG A 79 -10.75 -19.33 3.98
CA ARG A 79 -12.16 -18.96 4.18
C ARG A 79 -12.23 -17.67 5.03
N PRO A 80 -13.04 -16.69 4.61
CA PRO A 80 -13.21 -15.47 5.39
C PRO A 80 -13.90 -15.79 6.72
N THR A 81 -13.42 -15.17 7.79
CA THR A 81 -14.00 -15.34 9.14
C THR A 81 -15.00 -14.25 9.49
N THR A 82 -14.97 -13.11 8.81
CA THR A 82 -15.81 -11.93 9.08
C THR A 82 -16.16 -11.18 7.78
N SER A 83 -17.14 -10.29 7.86
CA SER A 83 -17.50 -9.35 6.79
C SER A 83 -16.83 -8.00 7.03
N ILE A 84 -16.66 -7.23 5.96
CA ILE A 84 -16.02 -5.92 5.98
C ILE A 84 -17.11 -4.85 5.94
N MET A 85 -17.04 -3.89 6.87
CA MET A 85 -17.92 -2.72 6.88
C MET A 85 -17.22 -1.53 6.22
N PHE A 86 -17.90 -0.90 5.28
CA PHE A 86 -17.41 0.29 4.58
C PHE A 86 -17.92 1.58 5.24
N GLY A 87 -17.32 2.71 4.89
CA GLY A 87 -17.66 4.03 5.44
C GLY A 87 -19.09 4.49 5.12
N ASP A 88 -19.77 3.85 4.18
CA ASP A 88 -21.19 4.06 3.85
C ASP A 88 -22.13 3.14 4.66
N ALA A 89 -21.61 2.49 5.70
CA ALA A 89 -22.29 1.48 6.52
C ALA A 89 -22.76 0.24 5.75
N THR A 90 -22.34 0.05 4.49
CA THR A 90 -22.54 -1.21 3.79
C THR A 90 -21.58 -2.28 4.30
N SER A 91 -21.99 -3.54 4.24
CA SER A 91 -21.15 -4.68 4.58
C SER A 91 -21.03 -5.62 3.40
N LYS A 92 -19.82 -6.10 3.13
CA LYS A 92 -19.56 -7.14 2.12
C LYS A 92 -18.71 -8.25 2.70
N SER A 93 -19.05 -9.48 2.33
CA SER A 93 -18.20 -10.64 2.62
C SER A 93 -17.06 -10.69 1.60
N PRO A 94 -15.81 -10.77 2.04
CA PRO A 94 -14.70 -11.03 1.12
C PRO A 94 -14.79 -12.45 0.55
N LEU A 95 -14.10 -12.68 -0.56
CA LEU A 95 -13.96 -14.01 -1.16
C LEU A 95 -13.04 -14.91 -0.31
N GLY A 96 -12.03 -14.30 0.31
CA GLY A 96 -11.14 -14.95 1.24
C GLY A 96 -9.93 -14.10 1.60
N VAL A 97 -9.02 -14.67 2.39
CA VAL A 97 -7.81 -13.99 2.85
C VAL A 97 -6.59 -14.82 2.47
N PHE A 98 -5.59 -14.17 1.89
CA PHE A 98 -4.26 -14.74 1.69
C PHE A 98 -3.32 -14.17 2.74
N LYS A 99 -2.75 -15.03 3.60
CA LYS A 99 -1.96 -14.57 4.75
C LYS A 99 -0.46 -14.47 4.43
N ASN A 100 0.23 -13.57 5.14
CA ASN A 100 1.68 -13.41 5.11
C ASN A 100 2.28 -13.20 3.70
N TYR A 101 1.56 -12.50 2.83
CA TYR A 101 2.04 -12.13 1.51
C TYR A 101 3.20 -11.12 1.62
N HIS A 102 4.22 -11.25 0.77
CA HIS A 102 5.34 -10.31 0.74
C HIS A 102 5.01 -9.10 -0.13
N LEU A 103 4.85 -7.95 0.51
CA LEU A 103 4.69 -6.64 -0.12
C LEU A 103 6.02 -5.90 -0.08
N LYS A 104 6.54 -5.49 -1.24
CA LYS A 104 7.74 -4.65 -1.32
C LYS A 104 7.36 -3.19 -1.53
N ILE A 105 7.94 -2.29 -0.75
CA ILE A 105 7.79 -0.83 -0.85
C ILE A 105 9.19 -0.24 -0.81
N GLY A 106 9.65 0.36 -1.91
CA GLY A 106 11.05 0.75 -2.06
C GLY A 106 11.95 -0.46 -1.80
N GLU A 107 12.87 -0.39 -0.84
CA GLU A 107 13.74 -1.50 -0.44
C GLU A 107 13.20 -2.34 0.73
N CYS A 108 12.05 -1.98 1.31
CA CYS A 108 11.47 -2.70 2.44
C CYS A 108 10.56 -3.83 1.96
N ILE A 109 10.64 -4.99 2.62
CA ILE A 109 9.72 -6.11 2.44
C ILE A 109 8.91 -6.27 3.73
N ILE A 110 7.59 -6.26 3.59
CA ILE A 110 6.62 -6.33 4.67
C ILE A 110 5.77 -7.58 4.45
N GLN A 111 5.49 -8.32 5.52
CA GLN A 111 4.51 -9.40 5.46
C GLN A 111 3.13 -8.84 5.78
N THR A 112 2.17 -9.12 4.92
CA THR A 112 0.81 -8.60 5.07
C THR A 112 -0.25 -9.61 4.68
N ASP A 113 -1.40 -9.54 5.33
CA ASP A 113 -2.57 -10.32 4.97
C ASP A 113 -3.39 -9.54 3.91
N LEU A 114 -3.66 -10.20 2.79
CA LEU A 114 -4.42 -9.64 1.66
C LEU A 114 -5.82 -10.21 1.65
N THR A 115 -6.81 -9.35 1.88
CA THR A 115 -8.22 -9.73 1.80
C THR A 115 -8.73 -9.53 0.38
N VAL A 116 -9.20 -10.60 -0.25
CA VAL A 116 -9.63 -10.60 -1.66
C VAL A 116 -11.12 -10.35 -1.78
N MET A 117 -11.52 -9.43 -2.67
CA MET A 117 -12.92 -9.10 -2.92
C MET A 117 -13.19 -8.84 -4.42
N GLU A 118 -14.43 -9.07 -4.86
CA GLU A 118 -14.91 -8.57 -6.14
C GLU A 118 -15.07 -7.04 -6.08
N MET A 119 -14.35 -6.35 -6.96
CA MET A 119 -14.38 -4.90 -7.09
C MET A 119 -14.78 -4.54 -8.51
N GLU A 120 -15.45 -3.40 -8.70
CA GLU A 120 -15.75 -2.90 -10.04
C GLU A 120 -14.44 -2.47 -10.71
N GLU A 121 -14.18 -2.96 -11.92
CA GLU A 121 -12.93 -2.73 -12.66
C GLU A 121 -12.64 -1.25 -12.93
N GLU A 122 -13.68 -0.40 -12.95
CA GLU A 122 -13.57 1.05 -13.16
C GLU A 122 -13.28 1.85 -11.88
N ARG A 123 -13.38 1.23 -10.68
CA ARG A 123 -13.00 1.87 -9.42
C ARG A 123 -11.53 1.59 -9.16
N ASP A 124 -10.66 2.48 -9.66
CA ASP A 124 -9.18 2.52 -9.61
C ASP A 124 -8.51 2.13 -8.27
N LEU A 125 -8.69 0.93 -7.74
CA LEU A 125 -8.02 0.47 -6.54
C LEU A 125 -7.73 -1.04 -6.61
N PRO A 126 -6.68 -1.45 -7.36
CA PRO A 126 -6.24 -2.85 -7.38
C PRO A 126 -5.75 -3.32 -5.99
N LEU A 127 -5.29 -2.39 -5.16
CA LEU A 127 -4.80 -2.61 -3.80
C LEU A 127 -5.09 -1.39 -2.93
N LEU A 128 -5.75 -1.62 -1.80
CA LEU A 128 -5.93 -0.66 -0.72
C LEU A 128 -5.18 -1.18 0.49
N LEU A 129 -4.23 -0.39 1.00
CA LEU A 129 -3.42 -0.73 2.16
C LEU A 129 -4.02 -0.10 3.41
N GLY A 130 -4.38 -0.97 4.36
CA GLY A 130 -4.84 -0.61 5.68
C GLY A 130 -3.69 -0.24 6.58
N THR A 131 -3.80 0.90 7.25
CA THR A 131 -2.71 1.46 8.04
C THR A 131 -2.42 0.63 9.29
N LEU A 132 -3.40 -0.08 9.86
CA LEU A 132 -3.19 -0.92 11.03
C LEU A 132 -2.20 -2.07 10.77
N ASP A 133 -2.31 -2.74 9.62
CA ASP A 133 -1.39 -3.83 9.23
C ASP A 133 -0.02 -3.30 8.85
N LEU A 134 0.04 -2.13 8.21
CA LEU A 134 1.32 -1.48 7.88
C LEU A 134 2.07 -1.17 9.18
N PHE A 135 1.46 -0.43 10.12
CA PHE A 135 2.07 0.00 11.39
C PHE A 135 2.72 -1.12 12.23
N LEU A 136 2.16 -2.34 12.20
CA LEU A 136 2.68 -3.47 12.96
C LEU A 136 3.90 -4.12 12.31
N SER A 137 4.10 -3.92 11.01
CA SER A 137 5.10 -4.66 10.23
C SER A 137 6.20 -3.79 9.61
N ILE A 138 6.27 -2.49 9.94
CA ILE A 138 7.24 -1.55 9.35
C ILE A 138 8.55 -1.37 10.13
N CYS A 139 9.65 -1.36 9.38
CA CYS A 139 10.93 -0.77 9.77
C CYS A 139 10.75 0.72 10.11
N SER A 140 11.54 1.24 11.06
CA SER A 140 11.47 2.62 11.58
C SER A 140 11.38 3.71 10.48
N HIS A 141 11.90 3.44 9.28
CA HIS A 141 11.87 4.36 8.13
C HIS A 141 10.46 4.58 7.56
N ILE A 142 9.61 3.55 7.44
CA ILE A 142 8.23 3.73 6.92
C ILE A 142 7.29 4.24 8.02
N TYR A 143 7.59 3.95 9.30
CA TYR A 143 6.85 4.51 10.45
C TYR A 143 6.89 6.04 10.47
N LEU A 144 8.05 6.64 10.20
CA LEU A 144 8.16 8.10 10.07
C LEU A 144 7.35 8.64 8.88
N LEU A 145 7.34 7.93 7.75
CA LEU A 145 6.55 8.31 6.56
C LEU A 145 5.03 8.36 6.85
N LEU A 146 4.51 7.48 7.70
CA LEU A 146 3.07 7.46 8.04
C LEU A 146 2.68 8.46 9.13
N ILE A 147 3.57 8.82 10.05
CA ILE A 147 3.30 9.83 11.09
C ILE A 147 3.24 11.25 10.52
N GLU A 148 3.87 11.50 9.37
CA GLU A 148 3.86 12.84 8.76
C GLU A 148 2.59 13.19 7.96
N PHE A 149 1.59 12.31 7.88
CA PHE A 149 0.29 12.60 7.25
C PHE A 149 -0.82 12.84 8.27
#